data_AF-A0AAE2EIS5-F1
#
_entry.id   AF-A0AAE2EIS5-F1
#
_cell.length_a   1.000
_cell.length_b   1.000
_cell.length_c   1.000
_cell.angle_alpha   90.00
_cell.angle_beta   90.00
_cell.angle_gamma   90.00
#
_symmetry.space_group_name_H-M   'P 1'
#
loop_
_entity.id
_entity.type
_entity.pdbx_description
1 polymer ?
#
loop_
_entity_poly.entity_id
_entity_poly.type
_entity_poly.pdbx_seq_one_letter_code
_entity_poly.pdbx_strand_id
1 'polypeptide(L)'
;MYLSTWNHIVGYICLCFISLVFLNYIIYILNSKLGLTGKSKITEHKVINVIKEVKEIEVFVNKQKIETIQVYNDELQESWQTYQILLELLTKEKVT
;
A
#
# COMPACT_ATOMS: atom_id res chain seq x y z
N MET A 1 12.82 26.01 -9.37
CA MET A 1 13.46 25.19 -8.31
C MET A 1 13.04 25.77 -6.96
N TYR A 2 11.91 25.31 -6.42
CA TYR A 2 11.20 25.96 -5.28
C TYR A 2 11.51 25.26 -3.94
N LEU A 3 12.79 25.22 -3.58
CA LEU A 3 13.25 24.96 -2.21
C LEU A 3 14.09 26.17 -1.81
N SER A 4 13.43 27.33 -1.69
CA SER A 4 14.10 28.64 -1.72
C SER A 4 14.66 29.10 -0.36
N THR A 5 14.38 28.40 0.74
CA THR A 5 14.99 28.72 2.05
C THR A 5 15.31 27.47 2.83
N TRP A 6 16.36 27.54 3.66
CA TRP A 6 16.79 26.48 4.57
C TRP A 6 15.63 25.93 5.43
N ASN A 7 14.73 26.80 5.87
CA ASN A 7 13.55 26.43 6.66
C ASN A 7 12.58 25.52 5.88
N HIS A 8 12.44 25.69 4.56
CA HIS A 8 11.63 24.79 3.75
C HIS A 8 12.27 23.40 3.62
N ILE A 9 13.59 23.33 3.50
CA ILE A 9 14.33 22.06 3.45
C ILE A 9 14.15 21.31 4.77
N VAL A 10 14.35 21.99 5.90
CA VAL A 10 14.16 21.42 7.24
C VAL A 10 12.71 20.96 7.44
N GLY A 11 11.74 21.80 7.07
CA GLY A 11 10.32 21.44 7.15
C GLY A 11 9.97 20.19 6.34
N TYR A 12 10.53 20.05 5.13
CA TYR A 12 10.33 18.87 4.30
C TYR A 12 10.95 17.60 4.94
N ILE A 13 12.17 17.71 5.48
CA ILE A 13 12.81 16.59 6.19
C ILE A 13 11.97 16.15 7.38
N CYS A 14 11.47 17.08 8.20
CA CYS A 14 10.58 16.76 9.31
C CYS A 14 9.32 16.05 8.85
N LEU A 15 8.71 16.51 7.76
CA LEU A 15 7.48 15.90 7.21
C LEU A 15 7.73 14.48 6.68
N CYS A 16 8.86 14.26 6.00
CA CYS A 16 9.29 12.93 5.58
C CYS A 16 9.52 12.00 6.77
N PHE A 17 10.19 12.49 7.82
CA PHE A 17 10.46 11.69 9.02
C PHE A 17 9.16 11.31 9.74
N ILE A 18 8.25 12.26 9.92
CA ILE A 18 6.93 12.02 10.52
C ILE A 18 6.18 10.97 9.69
N SER A 19 6.16 11.11 8.37
CA SER A 19 5.51 10.14 7.46
C SER A 19 6.10 8.74 7.60
N LEU A 20 7.42 8.62 7.72
CA LEU A 20 8.11 7.34 7.91
C LEU A 20 7.77 6.70 9.25
N VAL A 21 7.70 7.48 10.33
CA VAL A 21 7.29 6.98 11.65
C VAL A 21 5.85 6.48 11.61
N PHE A 22 4.94 7.23 11.00
CA PHE A 22 3.54 6.82 10.84
C PHE A 22 3.42 5.53 10.02
N LEU A 23 4.14 5.43 8.90
CA LEU A 23 4.13 4.22 8.06
C LEU A 23 4.58 2.98 8.85
N ASN A 24 5.69 3.09 9.57
CA ASN A 24 6.19 2.00 10.41
C ASN A 24 5.21 1.61 11.53
N TYR A 25 4.56 2.60 12.14
CA TYR A 25 3.54 2.36 13.16
C TYR A 25 2.31 1.63 12.61
N ILE A 26 1.81 2.05 11.43
CA ILE A 26 0.68 1.38 10.76
C ILE A 26 1.06 -0.07 10.43
N ILE A 27 2.24 -0.30 9.85
CA ILE A 27 2.72 -1.66 9.54
C ILE A 27 2.82 -2.51 10.81
N TYR A 28 3.27 -1.94 11.92
CA TYR A 28 3.31 -2.64 13.20
C TYR A 28 1.90 -3.06 13.65
N ILE A 29 0.93 -2.13 13.65
CA ILE A 29 -0.46 -2.44 14.02
C ILE A 29 -1.05 -3.50 13.11
N LEU A 30 -0.85 -3.40 11.79
CA LEU A 30 -1.36 -4.37 10.82
C LEU A 30 -0.86 -5.78 11.12
N ASN A 31 0.44 -5.93 11.30
CA ASN A 31 1.03 -7.23 11.64
C ASN A 31 0.53 -7.74 13.00
N SER A 32 0.37 -6.86 13.98
CA SER A 32 -0.16 -7.22 15.30
C SER A 32 -1.61 -7.70 15.24
N LYS A 33 -2.48 -7.00 14.51
CA LYS A 33 -3.89 -7.38 14.35
C LYS A 33 -4.06 -8.69 13.59
N LEU A 34 -3.23 -8.92 12.57
CA LEU A 34 -3.28 -10.12 11.72
C LEU A 34 -2.49 -11.30 12.30
N GLY A 35 -1.76 -11.12 13.40
CA GLY A 35 -0.89 -12.16 13.97
C GLY A 35 0.26 -12.59 13.05
N LEU A 36 0.67 -11.73 12.10
CA LEU A 36 1.71 -12.06 11.12
C LEU A 36 3.09 -12.00 11.77
N THR A 37 3.87 -13.07 11.62
CA THR A 37 5.19 -13.23 12.23
C THR A 37 6.20 -13.83 11.25
N GLY A 38 7.48 -13.55 11.45
CA GLY A 38 8.55 -14.08 10.60
C GLY A 38 8.39 -13.67 9.13
N LYS A 39 8.40 -14.66 8.22
CA LYS A 39 8.36 -14.44 6.76
C LYS A 39 7.03 -13.91 6.23
N SER A 40 5.93 -14.09 6.98
CA SER A 40 4.60 -13.59 6.59
C SER A 40 4.37 -12.13 6.98
N LYS A 41 5.31 -11.52 7.71
CA LYS A 41 5.23 -10.12 8.13
C LYS A 41 5.14 -9.18 6.92
N ILE A 42 4.17 -8.27 6.96
CA ILE A 42 4.09 -7.14 6.03
C ILE A 42 5.22 -6.18 6.38
N THR A 43 6.06 -5.87 5.41
CA THR A 43 7.15 -4.90 5.53
C THR A 43 6.87 -3.70 4.64
N GLU A 44 7.59 -2.59 4.86
CA GLU A 44 7.52 -1.41 3.98
C GLU A 44 7.74 -1.81 2.51
N HIS A 45 8.73 -2.66 2.26
CA HIS A 45 9.02 -3.18 0.92
C HIS A 45 7.81 -3.88 0.30
N LYS A 46 7.11 -4.76 1.05
CA LYS A 46 5.90 -5.44 0.54
C LYS A 46 4.77 -4.46 0.24
N VAL A 47 4.59 -3.42 1.06
CA VAL A 47 3.60 -2.37 0.81
C VAL A 47 3.95 -1.57 -0.46
N ILE A 48 5.22 -1.21 -0.63
CA ILE A 48 5.69 -0.52 -1.84
C ILE A 48 5.48 -1.39 -3.08
N ASN A 49 5.76 -2.69 -2.99
CA ASN A 49 5.55 -3.62 -4.11
C ASN A 49 4.08 -3.72 -4.48
N VAL A 50 3.16 -3.81 -3.50
CA VAL A 50 1.71 -3.75 -3.77
C VAL A 50 1.37 -2.51 -4.59
N ILE A 51 1.82 -1.32 -4.18
CA ILE A 51 1.53 -0.06 -4.87
C ILE A 51 2.08 -0.04 -6.31
N LYS A 52 3.25 -0.63 -6.53
CA LYS A 52 3.93 -0.59 -7.84
C LYS A 52 3.43 -1.66 -8.81
N GLU A 53 3.09 -2.82 -8.29
CA GLU A 53 2.94 -4.05 -9.07
C GLU A 53 1.49 -4.48 -9.24
N VAL A 54 0.63 -4.22 -8.25
CA VAL A 54 -0.79 -4.58 -8.32
C VAL A 54 -1.51 -3.57 -9.20
N LYS A 55 -1.89 -4.00 -10.40
CA LYS A 55 -2.56 -3.17 -11.41
C LYS A 55 -3.79 -3.88 -11.94
N GLU A 56 -4.89 -3.14 -12.02
CA GLU A 56 -6.15 -3.58 -12.63
C GLU A 56 -6.50 -2.65 -13.78
N ILE A 57 -6.99 -3.21 -14.88
CA ILE A 57 -7.50 -2.47 -16.04
C ILE A 57 -9.02 -2.57 -15.99
N GLU A 58 -9.69 -1.43 -15.88
CA GLU A 58 -11.15 -1.35 -15.94
C GLU A 58 -11.59 -1.00 -17.37
N VAL A 59 -12.42 -1.85 -17.97
CA VAL A 59 -12.98 -1.62 -19.31
C VAL A 59 -14.36 -1.00 -19.17
N PHE A 60 -14.58 0.12 -19.86
CA PHE A 60 -15.84 0.85 -19.88
C PHE A 60 -16.41 0.92 -21.30
N VAL A 61 -17.68 0.55 -21.47
CA VAL A 61 -18.45 0.77 -22.70
C VAL A 61 -19.73 1.49 -22.32
N ASN A 62 -20.08 2.53 -23.07
CA ASN A 62 -21.24 3.38 -22.78
C ASN A 62 -21.27 3.93 -21.34
N LYS A 63 -20.09 4.26 -20.78
CA LYS A 63 -19.90 4.71 -19.39
C LYS A 63 -20.27 3.67 -18.32
N GLN A 64 -20.55 2.43 -18.72
CA GLN A 64 -20.74 1.32 -17.79
C GLN A 64 -19.46 0.49 -17.71
N LYS A 65 -19.03 0.19 -16.49
CA LYS A 65 -17.95 -0.75 -16.22
C LYS A 65 -18.44 -2.14 -16.60
N ILE A 66 -17.78 -2.77 -17.57
CA ILE A 66 -18.14 -4.09 -18.08
C ILE A 66 -17.13 -5.16 -17.69
N GLU A 67 -15.87 -4.80 -17.47
CA GLU A 67 -14.83 -5.77 -17.13
C GLU A 67 -13.76 -5.16 -16.22
N THR A 68 -13.15 -5.98 -15.38
CA THR A 68 -11.90 -5.67 -14.67
C THR A 68 -10.90 -6.77 -14.97
N ILE A 69 -9.75 -6.40 -15.54
CA ILE A 69 -8.69 -7.33 -15.90
C ILE A 69 -7.53 -7.11 -14.93
N GLN A 70 -7.18 -8.13 -14.15
CA GLN A 70 -6.03 -8.09 -13.25
C GLN A 70 -4.75 -8.39 -14.04
N VAL A 71 -3.76 -7.50 -13.95
CA VAL A 71 -2.45 -7.72 -14.56
C VAL A 71 -1.64 -8.60 -13.62
N TYR A 72 -1.49 -9.88 -13.99
CA TYR A 72 -0.86 -10.91 -13.16
C TYR A 72 0.19 -11.70 -13.94
N ASN A 73 1.31 -12.00 -13.28
CA ASN A 73 2.26 -13.05 -13.67
C ASN A 73 2.83 -13.69 -12.39
N ASP A 74 3.59 -14.78 -12.52
CA ASP A 74 4.13 -15.52 -11.37
C ASP A 74 5.07 -14.69 -10.48
N GLU A 75 5.77 -13.70 -11.03
CA GLU A 75 6.64 -12.79 -10.27
C GLU A 75 5.83 -11.83 -9.38
N LEU A 76 4.58 -11.53 -9.75
CA LEU A 76 3.71 -10.63 -9.01
C LEU A 76 2.91 -11.33 -7.90
N GLN A 77 3.03 -12.65 -7.75
CA GLN A 77 2.21 -13.45 -6.84
C GLN A 77 2.26 -12.94 -5.40
N GLU A 78 3.45 -12.65 -4.87
CA GLU A 78 3.62 -12.20 -3.49
C GLU A 78 2.94 -10.84 -3.24
N SER A 79 3.01 -9.94 -4.23
CA SER A 79 2.39 -8.62 -4.17
C SER A 79 0.88 -8.71 -4.22
N TRP A 80 0.32 -9.56 -5.09
CA TRP A 80 -1.11 -9.83 -5.11
C TRP A 80 -1.61 -10.48 -3.82
N GLN A 81 -0.87 -11.44 -3.25
CA GLN A 81 -1.22 -12.05 -1.96
C GLN A 81 -1.23 -11.01 -0.82
N THR A 82 -0.20 -10.16 -0.78
CA THR A 82 -0.12 -9.07 0.21
C THR A 82 -1.31 -8.11 0.06
N TYR A 83 -1.67 -7.76 -1.18
CA TYR A 83 -2.83 -6.92 -1.46
C TYR A 83 -4.14 -7.56 -0.98
N GLN A 84 -4.36 -8.85 -1.22
CA GLN A 84 -5.58 -9.54 -0.78
C GLN A 84 -5.71 -9.55 0.76
N ILE A 85 -4.61 -9.77 1.48
CA ILE A 85 -4.59 -9.71 2.96
C ILE A 85 -4.99 -8.30 3.44
N LEU A 86 -4.45 -7.26 2.81
CA LEU A 86 -4.78 -5.87 3.15
C LEU A 86 -6.25 -5.55 2.83
N LEU A 87 -6.75 -6.01 1.69
CA LEU A 87 -8.14 -5.80 1.26
C LEU A 87 -9.12 -6.49 2.21
N GLU A 88 -8.83 -7.72 2.63
CA GLU A 88 -9.65 -8.46 3.59
C GLU A 88 -9.74 -7.73 4.93
N LEU A 89 -8.62 -7.18 5.42
CA LEU A 89 -8.61 -6.39 6.66
C LEU A 89 -9.45 -5.12 6.52
N LEU A 90 -9.27 -4.36 5.42
CA LEU A 90 -10.00 -3.12 5.19
C LEU A 90 -11.50 -3.33 4.96
N THR A 91 -11.89 -4.48 4.39
CA THR A 91 -13.29 -4.82 4.17
C THR A 91 -13.96 -5.35 5.44
N LYS A 92 -13.28 -6.15 6.26
CA LYS A 92 -13.77 -6.57 7.58
C LYS A 92 -14.10 -5.38 8.49
N GLU A 93 -13.23 -4.38 8.51
CA GLU A 93 -13.43 -3.17 9.34
C GLU A 93 -14.55 -2.26 8.81
N LYS A 94 -15.01 -2.41 7.55
CA LYS A 94 -16.17 -1.67 6.99
C LYS A 94 -17.53 -2.29 7.34
N VAL A 95 -17.55 -3.50 7.89
CA VAL A 95 -18.79 -4.23 8.25
C VAL A 95 -19.12 -4.05 9.75
N THR A 96 -18.39 -3.19 10.46
CA THR A 96 -18.67 -2.80 11.86
C THR A 96 -19.06 -1.33 11.93
#